data_AF-A0AAV9JR91-F1
#
_entry.id   AF-A0AAV9JR91-F1
#
_cell.length_a   1.000
_cell.length_b   1.000
_cell.length_c   1.000
_cell.angle_alpha   90.00
_cell.angle_beta   90.00
_cell.angle_gamma   90.00
#
_symmetry.space_group_name_H-M   'P 1'
#
loop_
_entity.id
_entity.type
_entity.pdbx_description
1 polymer ?
#
loop_
_entity_poly.entity_id
_entity_poly.type
_entity_poly.pdbx_seq_one_letter_code
_entity_poly.pdbx_strand_id
1 'polypeptide(L)'
;MRSRPLALRVWTAQTNAHRRAFATTVRCRDVTERDSKGNIDVGKLLSQPTWSVASLLPAKDQQPGGPEISSKQLHHLLRLSALPAPKDAAEEAAMLSTLSSQLHFVKDIQQVDTTGVEPLRSLRDETAEGEQEAELGMEAMKEALGMETVRGRYHQRIRRRRRGDGVDGESEEGEKWDPLGTAGKKVGRFFVVEGGKDG
;
A
#
# COMPACT_ATOMS: atom_id res chain seq x y z
N MET A 1 -3.92 33.85 43.82
CA MET A 1 -3.49 33.12 42.60
C MET A 1 -4.72 32.43 42.01
N ARG A 2 -5.08 32.75 40.76
CA ARG A 2 -6.34 32.33 40.12
C ARG A 2 -6.18 30.93 39.53
N SER A 3 -6.95 29.97 40.03
CA SER A 3 -7.05 28.62 39.44
C SER A 3 -8.10 28.65 38.32
N ARG A 4 -7.72 28.22 37.11
CA ARG A 4 -8.62 28.11 35.95
C ARG A 4 -9.30 26.74 35.96
N PRO A 5 -10.62 26.64 35.75
CA PRO A 5 -11.28 25.35 35.58
C PRO A 5 -11.00 24.77 34.18
N LEU A 6 -10.71 23.47 34.14
CA LEU A 6 -10.59 22.67 32.92
C LEU A 6 -12.00 22.42 32.36
N ALA A 7 -12.26 22.92 31.15
CA ALA A 7 -13.48 22.63 30.42
C ALA A 7 -13.39 21.22 29.80
N LEU A 8 -14.23 20.30 30.27
CA LEU A 8 -14.45 19.00 29.65
C LEU A 8 -15.26 19.22 28.36
N ARG A 9 -14.63 18.97 27.20
CA ARG A 9 -15.33 18.92 25.92
C ARG A 9 -15.99 17.56 25.79
N VAL A 10 -17.31 17.54 25.93
CA VAL A 10 -18.17 16.41 25.55
C VAL A 10 -18.20 16.35 24.03
N TRP A 11 -17.78 15.22 23.44
CA TRP A 11 -18.02 14.93 22.04
C TRP A 11 -19.36 14.20 21.93
N THR A 12 -20.34 14.84 21.30
CA THR A 12 -21.53 14.16 20.81
C THR A 12 -21.20 13.55 19.45
N ALA A 13 -21.24 12.23 19.34
CA ALA A 13 -21.11 11.52 18.07
C ALA A 13 -22.40 11.74 17.25
N GLN A 14 -22.32 12.58 16.22
CA GLN A 14 -23.35 12.67 15.21
C GLN A 14 -23.17 11.49 14.25
N THR A 15 -24.05 10.49 14.31
CA THR A 15 -24.04 9.39 13.33
C THR A 15 -24.52 9.94 11.99
N ASN A 16 -23.58 10.33 11.14
CA ASN A 16 -23.87 10.76 9.79
C ASN A 16 -23.93 9.50 8.93
N ALA A 17 -25.16 9.00 8.70
CA ALA A 17 -25.42 7.92 7.75
C ALA A 17 -25.13 8.45 6.34
N HIS A 18 -23.85 8.47 5.97
CA HIS A 18 -23.40 8.79 4.62
C HIS A 18 -23.77 7.61 3.72
N ARG A 19 -24.97 7.68 3.15
CA ARG A 19 -25.30 6.95 1.92
C ARG A 19 -24.14 7.18 0.95
N ARG A 20 -23.41 6.12 0.60
CA ARG A 20 -22.37 6.14 -0.42
C ARG A 20 -22.94 6.75 -1.69
N ALA A 21 -22.59 8.01 -1.96
CA ALA A 21 -22.84 8.64 -3.24
C ALA A 21 -21.72 8.23 -4.20
N PHE A 22 -21.69 6.96 -4.60
CA PHE A 22 -21.17 6.61 -5.94
C PHE A 22 -22.23 7.05 -6.96
N ALA A 23 -22.50 8.34 -6.96
CA ALA A 23 -23.34 9.02 -7.91
C ALA A 23 -22.66 10.37 -8.13
N THR A 24 -21.54 10.33 -8.84
CA THR A 24 -21.23 11.45 -9.72
C THR A 24 -22.45 11.56 -10.61
N THR A 25 -23.37 12.46 -10.26
CA THR A 25 -24.43 12.88 -11.18
C THR A 25 -23.75 13.68 -12.27
N VAL A 26 -23.03 12.98 -13.15
CA VAL A 26 -23.12 13.34 -14.55
C VAL A 26 -24.60 13.20 -14.83
N ARG A 27 -25.30 14.33 -14.86
CA ARG A 27 -26.58 14.39 -15.56
C ARG A 27 -26.26 14.10 -17.03
N CYS A 28 -26.04 12.83 -17.37
CA CYS A 28 -26.23 12.33 -18.71
C CYS A 28 -27.74 12.34 -18.91
N ARG A 29 -28.27 13.53 -19.15
CA ARG A 29 -29.59 13.67 -19.72
C ARG A 29 -29.39 13.48 -21.22
N ASP A 30 -29.19 12.23 -21.63
CA ASP A 30 -29.43 11.88 -23.02
C ASP A 30 -30.29 10.63 -23.11
N VAL A 31 -31.43 10.89 -23.71
CA VAL A 31 -32.55 10.03 -24.01
C VAL A 31 -32.02 8.89 -24.87
N THR A 32 -31.97 7.66 -24.34
CA THR A 32 -31.99 6.50 -25.22
C THR A 32 -33.35 6.53 -25.93
N GLU A 33 -33.41 7.09 -27.14
CA GLU A 33 -34.56 6.91 -28.01
C GLU A 33 -34.68 5.41 -28.28
N ARG A 34 -35.64 4.77 -27.60
CA ARG A 34 -36.01 3.39 -27.85
C ARG A 34 -37.01 3.40 -28.98
N ASP A 35 -36.83 2.52 -29.95
CA ASP A 35 -37.85 2.30 -30.97
C ASP A 35 -39.15 1.83 -30.31
N SER A 36 -40.27 1.92 -31.03
CA SER A 36 -41.59 1.43 -30.57
C SER A 36 -41.62 -0.05 -30.18
N LYS A 37 -40.58 -0.82 -30.53
CA LYS A 37 -40.35 -2.23 -30.17
C LYS A 37 -39.40 -2.43 -28.98
N GLY A 38 -38.91 -1.35 -28.36
CA GLY A 38 -37.98 -1.39 -27.24
C GLY A 38 -36.52 -1.71 -27.61
N ASN A 39 -36.18 -1.75 -28.90
CA ASN A 39 -34.81 -1.97 -29.35
C ASN A 39 -33.99 -0.69 -29.23
N ILE A 40 -32.70 -0.83 -28.89
CA ILE A 40 -31.74 0.26 -28.77
C ILE A 40 -30.90 0.27 -30.04
N ASP A 41 -30.88 1.39 -30.77
CA ASP A 41 -29.95 1.57 -31.88
C ASP A 41 -28.54 1.81 -31.33
N VAL A 42 -27.78 0.71 -31.22
CA VAL A 42 -26.40 0.68 -30.74
C VAL A 42 -25.49 1.54 -31.63
N GLY A 43 -25.78 1.64 -32.94
CA GLY A 43 -24.96 2.41 -33.88
C GLY A 43 -25.02 3.90 -33.61
N LYS A 44 -26.22 4.44 -33.43
CA LYS A 44 -26.43 5.84 -33.04
C LYS A 44 -25.85 6.14 -31.67
N LEU A 45 -25.97 5.21 -30.71
CA LEU A 45 -25.43 5.36 -29.36
C LEU A 45 -23.88 5.42 -29.32
N LEU A 46 -23.21 4.59 -30.12
CA LEU A 46 -21.74 4.56 -30.18
C LEU A 46 -21.14 5.66 -31.09
N SER A 47 -21.97 6.35 -31.88
CA SER A 47 -21.52 7.40 -32.80
C SER A 47 -21.06 8.69 -32.09
N GLN A 48 -21.52 8.94 -30.86
CA GLN A 48 -21.13 10.09 -30.04
C GLN A 48 -20.53 9.60 -28.71
N PRO A 49 -19.27 9.14 -28.71
CA PRO A 49 -18.62 8.74 -27.47
C PRO A 49 -18.44 9.96 -26.55
N THR A 50 -19.05 9.91 -25.37
CA THR A 50 -18.98 10.98 -24.36
C THR A 50 -17.59 11.13 -23.72
N TRP A 51 -16.77 10.09 -23.80
CA TRP A 51 -15.38 10.11 -23.40
C TRP A 51 -14.58 9.10 -24.23
N SER A 52 -13.34 9.45 -24.55
CA SER A 52 -12.39 8.54 -25.17
C SER A 52 -11.23 8.33 -24.21
N VAL A 53 -10.81 7.07 -24.02
CA VAL A 53 -9.62 6.76 -23.20
C VAL A 53 -8.37 7.46 -23.77
N ALA A 54 -8.34 7.73 -25.07
CA ALA A 54 -7.24 8.45 -25.70
C ALA A 54 -7.09 9.90 -25.20
N SER A 55 -8.14 10.52 -24.64
CA SER A 55 -8.02 11.86 -24.05
C SER A 55 -7.37 11.85 -22.67
N LEU A 56 -7.20 10.68 -22.04
CA LEU A 56 -6.49 10.50 -20.77
C LEU A 56 -4.99 10.21 -20.97
N LEU A 57 -4.58 9.92 -22.20
CA LEU A 57 -3.18 9.69 -22.53
C LEU A 57 -2.57 10.99 -23.06
N PRO A 58 -1.28 11.27 -22.75
CA PRO A 58 -0.58 12.38 -23.38
C PRO A 58 -0.63 12.22 -24.91
N ALA A 59 -0.97 13.29 -25.61
CA ALA A 59 -1.02 13.25 -27.08
C ALA A 59 0.36 12.86 -27.62
N LYS A 60 0.40 11.98 -28.64
CA LYS A 60 1.67 11.50 -29.24
C LYS A 60 2.60 12.64 -29.70
N ASP A 61 2.03 13.80 -30.03
CA ASP A 61 2.77 14.98 -30.49
C ASP A 61 3.07 16.00 -29.37
N GLN A 62 2.43 15.85 -28.20
CA GLN A 62 2.83 16.59 -27.00
C GLN A 62 4.01 15.87 -26.38
N GLN A 63 5.22 16.27 -26.76
CA GLN A 63 6.38 16.05 -25.91
C GLN A 63 6.02 16.51 -24.50
N PRO A 64 6.12 15.64 -23.48
CA PRO A 64 5.94 16.08 -22.10
C PRO A 64 6.91 17.23 -21.88
N GLY A 65 6.44 18.34 -21.31
CA GLY A 65 7.24 19.54 -21.08
C GLY A 65 8.48 19.21 -20.23
N GLY A 66 9.58 18.87 -20.91
CA GLY A 66 10.80 18.37 -20.29
C GLY A 66 10.63 17.01 -19.58
N PRO A 67 11.73 16.28 -19.35
CA PRO A 67 11.70 15.13 -18.47
C PRO A 67 11.47 15.63 -17.04
N GLU A 68 10.26 15.43 -16.49
CA GLU A 68 9.97 15.74 -15.08
C GLU A 68 10.94 15.04 -14.11
N ILE A 69 11.47 13.90 -14.56
CA ILE A 69 12.48 13.13 -13.86
C ILE A 69 13.80 13.21 -14.64
N SER A 70 14.81 13.77 -14.00
CA SER A 70 16.18 13.81 -14.53
C SER A 70 16.81 12.41 -14.56
N SER A 71 17.77 12.21 -15.47
CA SER A 71 18.63 11.01 -15.52
C SER A 71 19.19 10.62 -14.14
N LYS A 72 19.67 11.61 -13.37
CA LYS A 72 20.18 11.41 -12.00
C LYS A 72 19.12 10.82 -11.06
N GLN A 73 17.87 11.29 -11.17
CA GLN A 73 16.76 10.76 -10.38
C GLN A 73 16.39 9.35 -10.83
N LEU A 74 16.41 9.05 -12.13
CA LEU A 74 16.22 7.67 -12.63
C LEU A 74 17.28 6.73 -12.03
N HIS A 75 18.56 7.10 -12.09
CA HIS A 75 19.65 6.30 -11.51
C HIS A 75 19.50 6.15 -9.99
N HIS A 76 19.03 7.20 -9.32
CA HIS A 76 18.74 7.14 -7.89
C HIS A 76 17.60 6.15 -7.58
N LEU A 77 16.53 6.17 -8.36
CA LEU A 77 15.41 5.22 -8.22
C LEU A 77 15.85 3.78 -8.45
N LEU A 78 16.64 3.53 -9.51
CA LEU A 78 17.19 2.20 -9.79
C LEU A 78 17.98 1.66 -8.60
N ARG A 79 18.79 2.51 -7.98
CA ARG A 79 19.54 2.16 -6.75
C ARG A 79 18.62 1.84 -5.57
N LEU A 80 17.55 2.62 -5.36
CA LEU A 80 16.58 2.35 -4.27
C LEU A 80 15.83 1.03 -4.50
N SER A 81 15.52 0.70 -5.75
CA SER A 81 14.89 -0.58 -6.13
C SER A 81 15.88 -1.75 -6.25
N ALA A 82 17.16 -1.55 -5.97
CA ALA A 82 18.23 -2.53 -6.16
C ALA A 82 18.30 -3.12 -7.58
N LEU A 83 17.99 -2.29 -8.59
CA LEU A 83 18.11 -2.62 -10.01
C LEU A 83 19.46 -2.12 -10.57
N PRO A 84 20.01 -2.81 -11.60
CA PRO A 84 21.23 -2.37 -12.27
C PRO A 84 21.01 -1.05 -13.03
N ALA A 85 22.11 -0.32 -13.27
CA ALA A 85 22.11 0.85 -14.12
C ALA A 85 21.78 0.49 -15.58
N PRO A 86 21.22 1.42 -16.39
CA PRO A 86 20.93 1.18 -17.79
C PRO A 86 22.21 0.87 -18.57
N LYS A 87 22.13 -0.03 -19.54
CA LYS A 87 23.29 -0.46 -20.34
C LYS A 87 23.70 0.61 -21.33
N ASP A 88 22.71 1.25 -21.95
CA ASP A 88 22.87 2.23 -23.02
C ASP A 88 21.94 3.44 -22.83
N ALA A 89 22.31 4.57 -23.43
CA ALA A 89 21.50 5.79 -23.41
C ALA A 89 20.11 5.61 -24.08
N ALA A 90 20.00 4.68 -25.03
CA ALA A 90 18.71 4.35 -25.66
C ALA A 90 17.77 3.64 -24.68
N GLU A 91 18.30 2.75 -23.85
CA GLU A 91 17.54 2.07 -22.81
C GLU A 91 17.09 3.07 -21.73
N GLU A 92 17.98 3.98 -21.34
CA GLU A 92 17.68 5.07 -20.41
C GLU A 92 16.54 5.96 -20.92
N ALA A 93 16.58 6.37 -22.19
CA ALA A 93 15.53 7.18 -22.81
C ALA A 93 14.17 6.44 -22.85
N ALA A 94 14.17 5.14 -23.13
CA ALA A 94 12.96 4.33 -23.09
C ALA A 94 12.37 4.21 -21.67
N MET A 95 13.23 4.04 -20.66
CA MET A 95 12.81 4.04 -19.25
C MET A 95 12.21 5.39 -18.84
N LEU A 96 12.85 6.50 -19.22
CA LEU A 96 12.34 7.86 -18.94
C LEU A 96 10.98 8.11 -19.61
N SER A 97 10.80 7.68 -20.85
CA SER A 97 9.52 7.79 -21.58
C SER A 97 8.40 6.96 -20.93
N THR A 98 8.74 5.76 -20.46
CA THR A 98 7.77 4.89 -19.76
C THR A 98 7.36 5.54 -18.44
N LEU A 99 8.33 6.05 -17.69
CA LEU A 99 8.10 6.64 -16.38
C LEU A 99 7.33 7.97 -16.47
N SER A 100 7.58 8.79 -17.49
CA SER A 100 6.79 10.02 -17.71
C SER A 100 5.33 9.71 -18.02
N SER A 101 5.06 8.65 -18.80
CA SER A 101 3.71 8.19 -19.09
C SER A 101 2.98 7.68 -17.84
N GLN A 102 3.70 6.96 -16.97
CA GLN A 102 3.16 6.50 -15.68
C GLN A 102 2.83 7.67 -14.74
N LEU A 103 3.70 8.68 -14.66
CA LEU A 103 3.48 9.84 -13.81
C LEU A 103 2.31 10.72 -14.29
N HIS A 104 2.13 10.85 -15.60
CA HIS A 104 0.97 11.55 -16.16
C HIS A 104 -0.33 10.95 -15.61
N PHE A 105 -0.47 9.63 -15.68
CA PHE A 105 -1.65 8.93 -15.17
C PHE A 105 -1.86 9.16 -13.66
N VAL A 106 -0.79 9.13 -12.87
CA VAL A 106 -0.88 9.40 -11.42
C VAL A 106 -1.32 10.85 -11.15
N LYS A 107 -0.85 11.82 -11.94
CA LYS A 107 -1.26 13.22 -11.79
C LYS A 107 -2.73 13.44 -12.12
N ASP A 108 -3.26 12.73 -13.12
CA ASP A 108 -4.68 12.81 -13.45
C ASP A 108 -5.55 12.30 -12.28
N ILE A 109 -5.09 11.26 -11.57
CA ILE A 109 -5.74 10.79 -10.33
C ILE A 109 -5.67 11.85 -9.23
N GLN A 110 -4.51 12.53 -9.07
CA GLN A 110 -4.33 13.56 -8.06
C GLN A 110 -5.18 14.82 -8.28
N GLN A 111 -5.67 15.06 -9.51
CA GLN A 111 -6.56 16.18 -9.80
C GLN A 111 -7.98 16.00 -9.24
N VAL A 112 -8.33 14.79 -8.79
CA VAL A 112 -9.65 14.50 -8.20
C VAL A 112 -9.75 15.14 -6.82
N ASP A 113 -10.86 15.86 -6.57
CA ASP A 113 -11.16 16.41 -5.25
C ASP A 113 -11.37 15.27 -4.24
N THR A 114 -10.46 15.19 -3.27
CA THR A 114 -10.47 14.20 -2.18
C THR A 114 -10.71 14.88 -0.82
N THR A 115 -11.26 16.10 -0.80
CA THR A 115 -11.53 16.82 0.45
C THR A 115 -12.50 16.03 1.34
N GLY A 116 -12.09 15.80 2.59
CA GLY A 116 -12.90 15.10 3.59
C GLY A 116 -12.93 13.57 3.48
N VAL A 117 -12.07 12.97 2.65
CA VAL A 117 -11.95 11.51 2.53
C VAL A 117 -10.69 11.01 3.25
N GLU A 118 -10.83 10.05 4.15
CA GLU A 118 -9.69 9.39 4.80
C GLU A 118 -9.06 8.32 3.88
N PRO A 119 -7.71 8.24 3.78
CA PRO A 119 -7.07 7.23 2.95
C PRO A 119 -7.29 5.81 3.48
N LEU A 120 -7.84 4.94 2.64
CA LEU A 120 -7.98 3.51 2.94
C LEU A 120 -6.59 2.86 3.03
N ARG A 121 -6.26 2.23 4.16
CA ARG A 121 -4.93 1.64 4.41
C ARG A 121 -4.86 0.17 4.04
N SER A 122 -5.95 -0.55 4.24
CA SER A 122 -6.04 -1.97 3.93
C SER A 122 -7.43 -2.31 3.39
N LEU A 123 -7.53 -3.36 2.58
CA LEU A 123 -8.83 -3.93 2.20
C LEU A 123 -9.37 -4.78 3.36
N ARG A 124 -9.67 -4.12 4.49
CA ARG A 124 -10.25 -4.71 5.69
C ARG A 124 -11.51 -3.94 6.07
N ASP A 125 -12.30 -4.57 6.92
CA ASP A 125 -13.42 -3.89 7.54
C ASP A 125 -12.86 -2.91 8.59
N GLU A 126 -12.68 -1.65 8.20
CA GLU A 126 -12.28 -0.54 9.08
C GLU A 126 -13.47 0.04 9.85
N THR A 127 -14.63 -0.64 9.88
CA THR A 127 -15.72 -0.28 10.81
C THR A 127 -15.30 -0.56 12.25
N ALA A 128 -15.93 0.14 13.21
CA ALA A 128 -15.66 -0.05 14.63
C ALA A 128 -15.86 -1.51 15.10
N GLU A 129 -16.72 -2.27 14.41
CA GLU A 129 -16.93 -3.70 14.65
C GLU A 129 -15.74 -4.53 14.12
N GLY A 130 -15.30 -4.28 12.88
CA GLY A 130 -14.13 -4.93 12.30
C GLY A 130 -12.82 -4.62 13.03
N GLU A 131 -12.67 -3.40 13.57
CA GLU A 131 -11.57 -3.04 14.45
C GLU A 131 -11.58 -3.84 15.75
N GLN A 132 -12.73 -3.94 16.42
CA GLN A 132 -12.87 -4.73 17.67
C GLN A 132 -12.57 -6.22 17.46
N GLU A 133 -12.98 -6.78 16.32
CA GLU A 133 -12.67 -8.18 15.98
C GLU A 133 -11.18 -8.39 15.66
N ALA A 134 -10.52 -7.41 15.02
CA ALA A 134 -9.10 -7.47 14.70
C ALA A 134 -8.19 -7.17 15.90
N GLU A 135 -8.70 -6.45 16.90
CA GLU A 135 -7.97 -6.14 18.13
C GLU A 135 -7.71 -7.40 18.95
N LEU A 136 -6.44 -7.75 19.10
CA LEU A 136 -6.01 -8.77 20.05
C LEU A 136 -6.11 -8.19 21.46
N GLY A 137 -7.22 -8.47 22.15
CA GLY A 137 -7.45 -8.03 23.52
C GLY A 137 -6.42 -8.58 24.52
N MET A 138 -6.35 -7.93 25.68
CA MET A 138 -5.51 -8.36 26.81
C MET A 138 -5.84 -9.78 27.27
N GLU A 139 -7.09 -10.21 27.13
CA GLU A 139 -7.54 -11.57 27.45
C GLU A 139 -6.89 -12.61 26.53
N ALA A 140 -6.86 -12.36 25.22
CA ALA A 140 -6.19 -13.23 24.25
C ALA A 140 -4.67 -13.26 24.48
N MET A 141 -4.07 -12.15 24.91
CA MET A 141 -2.64 -12.08 25.22
C MET A 141 -2.27 -12.66 26.60
N LYS A 142 -3.24 -12.89 27.50
CA LYS A 142 -2.99 -13.27 28.90
C LYS A 142 -2.18 -14.56 29.03
N GLU A 143 -2.45 -15.57 28.19
CA GLU A 143 -1.69 -16.83 28.19
C GLU A 143 -0.23 -16.59 27.77
N ALA A 144 -0.01 -15.82 26.69
CA ALA A 144 1.33 -15.48 26.20
C ALA A 144 2.13 -14.66 27.21
N LEU A 145 1.48 -13.71 27.88
CA LEU A 145 2.07 -12.89 28.94
C LEU A 145 2.32 -13.71 30.21
N GLY A 146 1.49 -14.71 30.52
CA GLY A 146 1.69 -15.61 31.67
C GLY A 146 2.94 -16.50 31.55
N MET A 147 3.42 -16.73 30.33
CA MET A 147 4.68 -17.44 30.07
C MET A 147 5.93 -16.55 30.22
N GLU A 148 5.77 -15.27 30.54
CA GLU A 148 6.87 -14.35 30.78
C GLU A 148 7.51 -14.57 32.15
N THR A 149 8.84 -14.62 32.16
CA THR A 149 9.64 -14.67 33.38
C THR A 149 10.64 -13.53 33.36
N VAL A 150 10.72 -12.81 34.48
CA VAL A 150 11.72 -11.75 34.66
C VAL A 150 13.02 -12.39 35.12
N ARG A 151 14.09 -12.20 34.36
CA ARG A 151 15.44 -12.68 34.70
C ARG A 151 16.37 -11.52 35.05
N GLY A 152 17.27 -11.75 35.99
CA GLY A 152 18.30 -10.79 36.42
C GLY A 152 17.97 -10.07 37.73
N ARG A 153 18.98 -9.89 38.58
CA ARG A 153 18.82 -9.29 39.92
C ARG A 153 18.87 -7.76 39.90
N TYR A 154 19.77 -7.19 39.11
CA TYR A 154 19.98 -5.73 39.02
C TYR A 154 19.42 -5.13 37.72
N HIS A 155 19.44 -5.89 36.62
CA HIS A 155 18.86 -5.50 35.33
C HIS A 155 17.81 -6.52 34.92
N GLN A 156 16.57 -6.28 35.33
CA GLN A 156 15.44 -7.16 35.06
C GLN A 156 15.10 -7.13 33.57
N ARG A 157 15.16 -8.30 32.92
CA ARG A 157 14.78 -8.48 31.52
C ARG A 157 13.68 -9.52 31.42
N ILE A 158 12.58 -9.15 30.76
CA ILE A 158 11.44 -10.03 30.52
C ILE A 158 11.81 -11.03 29.41
N ARG A 159 11.60 -12.32 29.67
CA ARG A 159 11.81 -13.41 28.71
C ARG A 159 10.59 -14.32 28.69
N ARG A 160 10.00 -14.53 27.51
CA ARG A 160 8.95 -15.53 27.29
C ARG A 160 9.56 -16.93 27.21
N ARG A 161 9.03 -17.90 27.96
CA ARG A 161 9.34 -19.31 27.75
C ARG A 161 8.76 -19.73 26.40
N ARG A 162 9.55 -20.38 25.56
CA ARG A 162 9.01 -21.00 24.33
C ARG A 162 8.19 -22.23 24.74
N ARG A 163 7.07 -22.51 24.07
CA ARG A 163 6.44 -23.83 24.19
C ARG A 163 7.50 -24.87 23.78
N GLY A 164 7.85 -25.78 24.68
CA GLY A 164 8.94 -26.75 24.52
C GLY A 164 10.20 -26.48 25.35
N ASP A 165 10.31 -25.34 26.04
CA ASP A 165 11.45 -24.98 26.90
C ASP A 165 11.31 -25.57 28.33
N GLY A 166 10.82 -26.81 28.39
CA GLY A 166 10.80 -27.64 29.60
C GLY A 166 12.23 -28.02 29.98
N VAL A 167 12.47 -28.20 31.27
CA VAL A 167 13.79 -28.44 31.89
C VAL A 167 14.44 -29.77 31.50
N ASP A 168 13.80 -30.59 30.67
CA ASP A 168 14.38 -31.77 30.07
C ASP A 168 14.46 -31.53 28.55
N GLY A 169 15.66 -31.12 28.13
CA GLY A 169 15.91 -30.67 26.77
C GLY A 169 15.74 -31.80 25.77
N GLU A 170 14.64 -31.80 25.04
CA GLU A 170 14.44 -32.46 23.74
C GLU A 170 13.01 -32.15 23.27
N SER A 171 12.76 -30.90 22.88
CA SER A 171 11.75 -30.69 21.84
C SER A 171 12.41 -31.05 20.51
N GLU A 172 12.54 -32.36 20.21
CA GLU A 172 13.13 -32.88 18.96
C GLU A 172 12.38 -32.40 17.69
N GLU A 173 11.20 -31.81 17.85
CA GLU A 173 10.36 -31.28 16.77
C GLU A 173 10.38 -29.75 16.65
N GLY A 174 11.29 -29.06 17.34
CA GLY A 174 11.57 -27.64 17.15
C GLY A 174 12.22 -27.36 15.81
N GLU A 175 11.46 -27.54 14.73
CA GLU A 175 11.72 -27.21 13.33
C GLU A 175 13.17 -27.48 12.89
N LYS A 176 13.42 -28.71 12.44
CA LYS A 176 14.61 -29.09 11.65
C LYS A 176 14.56 -28.42 10.26
N TRP A 177 14.36 -27.11 10.20
CA TRP A 177 14.48 -26.36 8.96
C TRP A 177 15.95 -25.96 8.81
N ASP A 178 16.53 -26.28 7.66
CA ASP A 178 17.88 -25.83 7.32
C ASP A 178 17.77 -24.38 6.82
N PRO A 179 18.21 -23.37 7.59
CA PRO A 179 18.18 -21.98 7.14
C PRO A 179 19.02 -21.74 5.88
N LEU A 180 19.94 -22.63 5.55
CA LEU A 180 20.82 -22.55 4.39
C LEU A 180 20.42 -23.54 3.28
N GLY A 181 19.24 -24.18 3.39
CA GLY A 181 18.78 -25.21 2.45
C GLY A 181 18.51 -24.66 1.06
N THR A 182 18.00 -23.43 0.96
CA THR A 182 17.66 -22.75 -0.30
C THR A 182 18.73 -21.76 -0.77
N ALA A 183 19.86 -21.66 -0.06
CA ALA A 183 20.89 -20.67 -0.35
C ALA A 183 21.72 -21.07 -1.58
N GLY A 184 21.84 -20.18 -2.57
CA GLY A 184 22.66 -20.41 -3.77
C GLY A 184 24.18 -20.44 -3.52
N LYS A 185 24.68 -19.72 -2.51
CA LYS A 185 26.08 -19.74 -2.07
C LYS A 185 26.15 -19.77 -0.54
N LYS A 186 26.88 -20.72 0.03
CA LYS A 186 27.10 -20.85 1.47
C LYS A 186 28.51 -21.29 1.78
N VAL A 187 29.05 -20.79 2.89
CA VAL A 187 30.34 -21.22 3.45
C VAL A 187 30.11 -21.55 4.91
N GLY A 188 30.20 -22.84 5.25
CA GLY A 188 29.86 -23.34 6.59
C GLY A 188 28.42 -22.98 6.97
N ARG A 189 28.27 -22.18 8.04
CA ARG A 189 26.98 -21.72 8.59
C ARG A 189 26.59 -20.31 8.15
N PHE A 190 27.20 -19.77 7.10
CA PHE A 190 27.01 -18.39 6.68
C PHE A 190 26.56 -18.30 5.22
N PHE A 191 25.71 -17.32 4.93
CA PHE A 191 25.43 -16.87 3.57
C PHE A 191 26.65 -16.11 3.04
N VAL A 192 26.98 -16.33 1.76
CA VAL A 192 28.06 -15.61 1.09
C VAL A 192 27.45 -14.58 0.14
N VAL A 193 27.80 -13.32 0.36
CA VAL A 193 27.46 -12.20 -0.53
C VAL A 193 28.76 -11.65 -1.10
N GLU A 194 28.82 -11.46 -2.41
CA GLU A 194 29.96 -10.81 -3.05
C GLU A 194 29.95 -9.32 -2.68
N GLY A 195 30.95 -8.90 -1.91
CA GLY A 195 31.14 -7.49 -1.58
C GLY A 195 31.69 -6.76 -2.80
N GLY A 196 30.83 -6.00 -3.49
CA GLY A 196 31.27 -5.11 -4.57
C GLY A 196 32.20 -4.03 -3.99
N LYS A 197 33.50 -4.14 -4.27
CA LYS A 197 34.45 -3.03 -4.15
C LYS A 197 34.70 -2.47 -5.56
N ASP A 198 33.64 -2.04 -6.22
CA ASP A 198 33.72 -1.26 -7.44
C ASP A 198 32.79 -0.07 -7.24
N GLY A 199 33.42 1.07 -6.94
CA GLY A 199 32.78 2.38 -6.85
C GLY A 199 33.02 3.17 -8.13
#